data_AF-A0A1H9G551-F1
#
_entry.id   AF-A0A1H9G551-F1
#
_cell.length_a   1.000
_cell.length_b   1.000
_cell.length_c   1.000
_cell.angle_alpha   90.00
_cell.angle_beta   90.00
_cell.angle_gamma   90.00
#
_symmetry.space_group_name_H-M   'P 1'
#
loop_
_entity.id
_entity.type
_entity.pdbx_description
1 polymer ?
#
loop_
_entity_poly.entity_id
_entity_poly.type
_entity_poly.pdbx_seq_one_letter_code
_entity_poly.pdbx_strand_id
1 'polypeptide(L)'
;MVNTIEKRIYELIDSWNGITWPALKVQPLTDETSLNHSMNMDPIEAAELLLEIFEEFNLNVDDLNFQAYFAKHRKNEKSLTINMLIESARAGRWLYD
;
A
#
# COMPACT_ATOMS: atom_id res chain seq x y z
N MET A 1 -22.09 3.90 2.16
CA MET A 1 -21.34 3.99 3.43
C MET A 1 -19.93 3.57 3.08
N VAL A 2 -18.97 4.49 3.07
CA VAL A 2 -17.55 4.12 2.92
C VAL A 2 -17.21 3.18 4.06
N ASN A 3 -16.64 2.02 3.74
CA ASN A 3 -16.27 1.02 4.74
C ASN A 3 -15.19 1.64 5.67
N THR A 4 -15.34 1.53 6.99
CA THR A 4 -14.40 2.10 7.97
C THR A 4 -12.96 1.64 7.72
N ILE A 5 -12.78 0.38 7.27
CA ILE A 5 -11.46 -0.18 6.92
C ILE A 5 -10.84 0.55 5.73
N GLU A 6 -11.63 0.74 4.67
CA GLU A 6 -11.18 1.40 3.44
C GLU A 6 -10.77 2.85 3.73
N LYS A 7 -11.62 3.60 4.44
CA LYS A 7 -11.31 4.97 4.87
C LYS A 7 -9.99 5.03 5.64
N ARG A 8 -9.77 4.08 6.55
CA ARG A 8 -8.57 4.06 7.40
C ARG A 8 -7.30 3.71 6.61
N ILE A 9 -7.37 2.77 5.67
CA ILE A 9 -6.25 2.48 4.76
C ILE A 9 -5.90 3.71 3.94
N TYR A 10 -6.89 4.41 3.37
CA TYR A 10 -6.63 5.65 2.65
C TYR A 10 -5.96 6.70 3.55
N GLU A 11 -6.41 6.89 4.80
CA GLU A 11 -5.80 7.82 5.74
C GLU A 11 -4.33 7.48 6.05
N LEU A 12 -4.02 6.19 6.27
CA LEU A 12 -2.64 5.73 6.48
C LEU A 12 -1.78 6.06 5.26
N ILE A 13 -2.19 5.64 4.06
CA ILE A 13 -1.42 5.82 2.82
C ILE A 13 -1.27 7.30 2.46
N ASP A 14 -2.29 8.13 2.68
CA ASP A 14 -2.25 9.56 2.37
C ASP A 14 -1.19 10.31 3.19
N SER A 15 -0.90 9.86 4.42
CA SER A 15 0.19 10.42 5.23
C SER A 15 1.59 10.23 4.61
N TRP A 16 1.73 9.24 3.71
CA TRP A 16 2.93 8.96 2.94
C TRP A 16 2.86 9.49 1.50
N ASN A 17 1.70 10.02 1.07
CA ASN A 17 1.46 10.52 -0.28
C ASN A 17 1.97 11.97 -0.46
N GLY A 18 3.29 12.13 -0.45
CA GLY A 18 3.97 13.36 -0.89
C GLY A 18 3.74 14.59 0.00
N ILE A 19 4.51 14.72 1.09
CA ILE A 19 4.54 15.93 1.94
C ILE A 19 5.29 17.12 1.28
N THR A 20 5.82 17.00 0.06
CA THR A 20 6.75 18.00 -0.49
C THR A 20 6.37 18.51 -1.88
N TRP A 21 5.33 19.35 -2.00
CA TRP A 21 5.33 20.66 -2.68
C TRP A 21 3.87 21.16 -2.84
N PRO A 22 3.52 22.41 -2.45
CA PRO A 22 2.16 22.94 -2.60
C PRO A 22 1.69 23.13 -4.06
N ALA A 23 2.49 22.74 -5.06
CA ALA A 23 2.21 22.92 -6.48
C ALA A 23 2.14 21.60 -7.28
N LEU A 24 2.49 20.45 -6.69
CA LEU A 24 2.34 19.16 -7.34
C LEU A 24 0.93 18.68 -7.03
N LYS A 25 0.08 18.53 -8.07
CA LYS A 25 -1.24 17.94 -7.93
C LYS A 25 -1.06 16.55 -7.31
N VAL A 26 -1.33 16.43 -6.01
CA VAL A 26 -1.47 15.13 -5.35
C VAL A 26 -2.50 14.38 -6.17
N GLN A 27 -2.07 13.33 -6.87
CA GLN A 27 -3.00 12.53 -7.64
C GLN A 27 -3.96 11.90 -6.62
N PRO A 28 -5.28 12.00 -6.83
CA PRO A 28 -6.22 11.40 -5.90
C PRO A 28 -5.93 9.91 -5.82
N LEU A 29 -5.78 9.40 -4.59
CA LEU A 29 -5.61 7.98 -4.35
C LEU A 29 -6.88 7.26 -4.82
N THR A 30 -6.68 6.16 -5.53
CA THR A 30 -7.73 5.25 -6.01
C THR A 30 -7.37 3.81 -5.64
N ASP A 31 -8.34 2.91 -5.70
CA ASP A 31 -8.14 1.48 -5.40
C ASP A 31 -7.06 0.83 -6.30
N GLU A 32 -6.89 1.37 -7.52
CA GLU A 32 -5.88 0.94 -8.51
C GLU A 32 -4.50 1.57 -8.29
N THR A 33 -4.40 2.58 -7.43
CA THR A 33 -3.12 3.21 -7.10
C THR A 33 -2.22 2.17 -6.46
N SER A 34 -0.98 2.09 -6.96
CA SER A 34 0.03 1.16 -6.44
C SER A 34 1.14 1.89 -5.71
N LEU A 35 1.57 1.31 -4.59
CA LEU A 35 2.65 1.87 -3.78
C LEU A 35 3.96 1.95 -4.60
N ASN A 36 4.28 0.89 -5.34
CA ASN A 36 5.54 0.76 -6.08
C ASN A 36 5.54 1.35 -7.51
N HIS A 37 4.42 1.37 -8.23
CA HIS A 37 4.37 1.95 -9.59
C HIS A 37 3.76 3.35 -9.65
N SER A 38 2.63 3.58 -8.98
CA SER A 38 1.89 4.85 -9.05
C SER A 38 2.50 5.90 -8.12
N MET A 39 2.75 5.52 -6.87
CA MET A 39 3.38 6.39 -5.86
C MET A 39 4.90 6.36 -5.93
N ASN A 40 5.48 5.36 -6.61
CA ASN A 40 6.93 5.21 -6.76
C ASN A 40 7.68 5.21 -5.41
N MET A 41 7.06 4.62 -4.37
CA MET A 41 7.70 4.41 -3.07
C MET A 41 8.94 3.55 -3.24
N ASP A 42 9.98 3.87 -2.49
CA ASP A 42 11.13 2.98 -2.38
C ASP A 42 10.85 1.79 -1.44
N PRO A 43 11.66 0.72 -1.48
CA PRO A 43 11.42 -0.46 -0.66
C PRO A 43 11.41 -0.20 0.86
N ILE A 44 12.16 0.80 1.35
CA ILE A 44 12.22 1.13 2.78
C ILE A 44 10.92 1.84 3.17
N GLU A 45 10.53 2.88 2.42
CA GLU A 45 9.27 3.61 2.65
C GLU A 45 8.06 2.66 2.62
N ALA A 46 7.99 1.79 1.62
CA ALA A 46 6.90 0.84 1.50
C ALA A 46 6.90 -0.18 2.64
N ALA A 47 8.07 -0.67 3.09
CA ALA A 47 8.15 -1.61 4.20
C ALA A 47 7.66 -0.98 5.51
N GLU A 48 8.00 0.28 5.79
CA GLU A 48 7.53 0.99 6.97
C GLU A 48 6.00 1.17 6.96
N LEU A 49 5.43 1.64 5.83
CA LEU A 49 3.98 1.76 5.66
C LEU A 49 3.26 0.41 5.78
N LEU A 50 3.82 -0.64 5.21
CA LEU A 50 3.21 -1.99 5.29
C LEU A 50 3.23 -2.53 6.71
N LEU A 51 4.29 -2.30 7.49
CA LEU A 51 4.31 -2.69 8.89
C LEU A 51 3.22 -1.97 9.68
N GLU A 52 3.04 -0.66 9.47
CA GLU A 52 1.97 0.11 10.12
C GLU A 52 0.57 -0.43 9.78
N ILE A 53 0.30 -0.68 8.49
CA ILE A 53 -0.97 -1.25 8.04
C ILE A 53 -1.17 -2.67 8.61
N PHE A 54 -0.17 -3.53 8.54
CA PHE A 54 -0.29 -4.92 8.96
C PHE A 54 -0.48 -5.02 10.48
N GLU A 55 0.20 -4.18 11.26
CA GLU A 55 -0.04 -4.06 12.70
C GLU A 55 -1.47 -3.58 13.00
N GLU A 56 -1.92 -2.51 12.34
CA GLU A 56 -3.25 -1.94 12.61
C GLU A 56 -4.40 -2.91 12.29
N PHE A 57 -4.28 -3.69 11.21
CA PHE A 57 -5.31 -4.64 10.78
C PHE A 57 -5.03 -6.09 11.20
N ASN A 58 -4.03 -6.31 12.07
CA ASN A 58 -3.65 -7.62 12.59
C ASN A 58 -3.39 -8.65 11.47
N LEU A 59 -2.67 -8.22 10.43
CA LEU A 59 -2.21 -9.06 9.32
C LEU A 59 -0.82 -9.62 9.64
N ASN A 60 -0.56 -10.83 9.15
CA ASN A 60 0.77 -11.43 9.30
C ASN A 60 1.69 -10.98 8.16
N VAL A 61 2.78 -10.27 8.49
CA VAL A 61 3.76 -9.80 7.50
C VAL A 61 4.50 -10.96 6.82
N ASP A 62 4.63 -12.10 7.49
CA ASP A 62 5.27 -13.29 6.93
C ASP A 62 4.47 -13.90 5.76
N ASP A 63 3.16 -13.58 5.66
CA ASP A 63 2.33 -14.01 4.54
C ASP A 63 2.58 -13.16 3.28
N LEU A 64 3.20 -11.98 3.43
CA LEU A 64 3.52 -11.08 2.32
C LEU A 64 4.88 -11.44 1.69
N ASN A 65 4.86 -11.88 0.44
CA ASN A 65 6.08 -11.97 -0.35
C ASN A 65 6.53 -10.59 -0.87
N PHE A 66 7.26 -9.85 -0.05
CA PHE A 66 7.71 -8.48 -0.38
C PHE A 66 8.52 -8.41 -1.69
N GLN A 67 9.32 -9.44 -2.00
CA GLN A 67 10.13 -9.47 -3.22
C GLN A 67 9.30 -9.56 -4.51
N ALA A 68 8.03 -9.96 -4.43
CA ALA A 68 7.13 -9.95 -5.58
C ALA A 68 6.78 -8.52 -6.02
N TYR A 69 6.79 -7.56 -5.09
CA TYR A 69 6.42 -6.17 -5.32
C TYR A 69 7.64 -5.23 -5.44
N PHE A 70 8.73 -5.57 -4.75
CA PHE A 70 9.99 -4.84 -4.78
C PHE A 70 11.13 -5.78 -5.20
N ALA A 71 11.08 -6.17 -6.47
CA ALA A 71 12.05 -7.06 -7.08
C ALA A 71 13.35 -6.31 -7.44
N LYS A 72 14.44 -7.05 -7.67
CA LYS A 72 15.71 -6.48 -8.15
C LYS A 72 15.55 -5.69 -9.48
N HIS A 73 14.58 -6.06 -10.31
CA HIS A 73 14.31 -5.42 -11.59
C HIS A 73 12.85 -5.00 -11.68
N ARG A 74 12.62 -3.69 -11.83
CA ARG A 74 11.28 -3.07 -11.84
C ARG A 74 10.27 -3.72 -12.78
N LYS A 75 10.72 -4.22 -13.93
CA LYS A 75 9.86 -4.90 -14.92
C LYS A 75 9.27 -6.24 -14.43
N ASN A 76 9.80 -6.79 -13.35
CA ASN A 76 9.35 -8.05 -12.74
C ASN A 76 8.46 -7.82 -11.52
N GLU A 77 8.29 -6.57 -11.09
CA GLU A 77 7.46 -6.22 -9.95
C GLU A 77 5.98 -6.40 -10.31
N LYS A 78 5.22 -7.00 -9.40
CA LYS A 78 3.77 -6.93 -9.38
C LYS A 78 3.35 -5.59 -8.80
N SER A 79 2.19 -5.08 -9.21
CA SER A 79 1.62 -3.89 -8.57
C SER A 79 1.12 -4.22 -7.16
N LEU A 80 1.58 -3.47 -6.17
CA LEU A 80 1.04 -3.52 -4.80
C LEU A 80 -0.02 -2.43 -4.64
N THR A 81 -1.29 -2.75 -4.89
CA THR A 81 -2.36 -1.75 -4.97
C THR A 81 -3.09 -1.51 -3.64
N ILE A 82 -3.72 -0.34 -3.51
CA ILE A 82 -4.56 0.00 -2.35
C ILE A 82 -5.70 -1.03 -2.20
N ASN A 83 -6.30 -1.49 -3.29
CA ASN A 83 -7.34 -2.53 -3.24
C ASN A 83 -6.84 -3.83 -2.57
N MET A 84 -5.58 -4.23 -2.81
CA MET A 84 -5.03 -5.44 -2.19
C MET A 84 -4.94 -5.31 -0.68
N LEU A 85 -4.58 -4.12 -0.19
CA LEU A 85 -4.54 -3.81 1.23
C LEU A 85 -5.95 -3.82 1.83
N ILE A 86 -6.93 -3.22 1.13
CA ILE A 86 -8.34 -3.18 1.55
C ILE A 86 -8.91 -4.59 1.69
N GLU A 87 -8.77 -5.42 0.65
CA GLU A 87 -9.31 -6.77 0.65
C GLU A 87 -8.62 -7.66 1.70
N SER A 88 -7.31 -7.51 1.88
CA SER A 88 -6.56 -8.26 2.90
C SER A 88 -6.97 -7.84 4.32
N ALA A 89 -7.12 -6.54 4.58
CA ALA A 89 -7.60 -6.04 5.87
C ALA A 89 -9.05 -6.49 6.16
N ARG A 90 -9.93 -6.50 5.15
CA ARG A 90 -11.30 -7.05 5.29
C ARG A 90 -11.28 -8.54 5.60
N ALA A 91 -10.35 -9.30 5.04
CA ALA A 91 -10.22 -10.73 5.26
C ALA A 91 -9.45 -11.11 6.54
N GLY A 92 -8.73 -10.16 7.15
CA GLY A 92 -7.87 -10.41 8.30
C GLY A 92 -6.63 -11.27 7.99
N ARG A 93 -6.25 -11.36 6.72
CA ARG A 93 -5.03 -12.05 6.25
C ARG A 93 -4.63 -11.54 4.87
N TRP A 94 -3.36 -11.72 4.51
CA TRP A 94 -2.90 -11.41 3.17
C TRP A 94 -3.51 -12.39 2.14
N LEU A 95 -3.98 -11.86 1.00
CA LEU A 95 -4.75 -12.63 0.01
C LEU A 95 -4.01 -12.93 -1.31
N TYR A 96 -2.75 -12.52 -1.45
CA TYR A 96 -2.07 -12.49 -2.76
C TYR A 96 -0.69 -13.15 -2.73
N ASP A 97 -0.37 -13.92 -3.77
CA ASP A 97 0.97 -14.50 -4.00
C ASP A 97 1.83 -13.62 -4.91
#